data_AF-A0A3D5JFX0-F1
#
_entry.id   AF-A0A3D5JFX0-F1
#
_cell.length_a   1.000
_cell.length_b   1.000
_cell.length_c   1.000
_cell.angle_alpha   90.00
_cell.angle_beta   90.00
_cell.angle_gamma   90.00
#
_symmetry.space_group_name_H-M   'P 1'
#
loop_
_entity.id
_entity.type
_entity.pdbx_description
1 polymer ?
#
loop_
_entity_poly.entity_id
_entity_poly.type
_entity_poly.pdbx_seq_one_letter_code
_entity_poly.pdbx_strand_id
1 'polypeptide(L)'
;MAPDGADHDLMAAHLAEFDAMVATALADEGGSWDRLFALRAAVVTGQRDGAATAARLSGLLIGAEIAHIRRSLDGVVSIIGDPSLAALYARGCDSAGINHTILDAEAVTIAGLGSAARRLADIPTGT
;
A
#
# COMPACT_ATOMS: atom_id res chain seq x y z
N MET A 1 -35.50 5.01 -4.25
CA MET A 1 -34.20 4.46 -4.64
C MET A 1 -33.17 5.58 -4.53
N ALA A 2 -32.54 5.72 -3.36
CA ALA A 2 -31.35 6.53 -3.17
C ALA A 2 -30.52 5.89 -2.03
N PRO A 3 -29.53 5.04 -2.36
CA PRO A 3 -28.46 4.72 -1.43
C PRO A 3 -27.03 4.93 -1.98
N ASP A 4 -26.84 5.48 -3.18
CA ASP A 4 -25.50 5.52 -3.82
C ASP A 4 -24.55 6.58 -3.23
N GLY A 5 -25.06 7.70 -2.70
CA GLY A 5 -24.23 8.81 -2.20
C GLY A 5 -23.57 8.58 -0.84
N ALA A 6 -24.29 7.94 0.10
CA ALA A 6 -23.80 7.75 1.46
C ALA A 6 -22.63 6.74 1.55
N ASP A 7 -22.66 5.71 0.69
CA ASP A 7 -21.57 4.72 0.61
C ASP A 7 -20.30 5.33 0.00
N HIS A 8 -20.44 6.21 -1.01
CA HIS A 8 -19.32 6.98 -1.57
C HIS A 8 -18.70 7.93 -0.53
N ASP A 9 -19.53 8.62 0.26
CA ASP A 9 -19.06 9.51 1.32
C ASP A 9 -18.31 8.75 2.43
N LEU A 10 -18.78 7.56 2.80
CA LEU A 10 -18.11 6.72 3.80
C LEU A 10 -16.78 6.17 3.28
N MET A 11 -16.72 5.72 2.02
CA MET A 11 -15.48 5.29 1.38
C MET A 11 -14.47 6.44 1.31
N ALA A 12 -14.91 7.64 0.94
CA ALA A 12 -14.07 8.83 0.92
C ALA A 12 -13.54 9.18 2.32
N ALA A 13 -14.38 9.05 3.36
CA ALA A 13 -13.96 9.25 4.74
C ALA A 13 -12.88 8.24 5.17
N HIS A 14 -13.02 6.97 4.81
CA HIS A 14 -11.98 5.97 5.07
C HIS A 14 -10.67 6.27 4.34
N LEU A 15 -10.73 6.73 3.08
CA LEU A 15 -9.54 7.15 2.35
C LEU A 15 -8.85 8.37 3.00
N ALA A 16 -9.62 9.33 3.53
CA ALA A 16 -9.05 10.45 4.27
C ALA A 16 -8.35 10.00 5.57
N GLU A 17 -8.93 9.03 6.27
CA GLU A 17 -8.34 8.42 7.47
C GLU A 17 -7.06 7.63 7.15
N PHE A 18 -7.01 6.97 6.00
CA PHE A 18 -5.80 6.33 5.46
C PHE A 18 -4.70 7.37 5.17
N ASP A 19 -5.01 8.40 4.37
CA ASP A 19 -4.04 9.43 3.97
C ASP A 19 -3.45 10.16 5.18
N ALA A 20 -4.28 10.45 6.20
CA ALA A 20 -3.83 11.08 7.44
C ALA A 20 -2.77 10.24 8.18
N MET A 21 -2.92 8.91 8.18
CA MET A 21 -1.96 8.01 8.83
C MET A 21 -0.72 7.75 7.98
N VAL A 22 -0.83 7.78 6.65
CA VAL A 22 0.34 7.82 5.77
C VAL A 22 1.18 9.06 6.06
N ALA A 23 0.57 10.25 6.06
CA ALA A 23 1.26 11.50 6.36
C ALA A 23 1.92 11.50 7.74
N THR A 24 1.22 10.94 8.74
CA THR A 24 1.76 10.75 10.09
C THR A 24 3.03 9.90 10.07
N ALA A 25 3.00 8.75 9.40
CA ALA A 25 4.13 7.83 9.35
C ALA A 25 5.33 8.41 8.57
N LEU A 26 5.07 9.15 7.49
CA LEU A 26 6.11 9.81 6.70
C LEU A 26 6.85 10.93 7.46
N ALA A 27 6.18 11.55 8.44
CA ALA A 27 6.73 12.61 9.28
C ALA A 27 7.51 12.10 10.50
N ASP A 28 7.45 10.80 10.81
CA ASP A 28 8.08 10.21 11.99
C ASP A 28 9.23 9.28 11.62
N GLU A 29 10.47 9.74 11.83
CA GLU A 29 11.69 8.98 11.54
C GLU A 29 11.92 7.80 12.50
N GLY A 30 11.32 7.83 13.70
CA GLY A 30 11.47 6.79 14.74
C GLY A 30 10.43 5.66 14.67
N GLY A 31 9.39 5.85 13.87
CA GLY A 31 8.28 4.91 13.69
C GLY A 31 7.18 5.08 14.73
N SER A 32 5.97 5.34 14.25
CA SER A 32 4.77 5.62 15.06
C SER A 32 4.08 4.35 15.61
N TRP A 33 4.86 3.45 16.21
CA TRP A 33 4.39 2.12 16.63
C TRP A 33 3.53 2.14 17.89
N ASP A 34 3.73 3.11 18.76
CA ASP A 34 2.91 3.37 19.95
C ASP A 34 1.42 3.57 19.58
N ARG A 35 1.15 4.07 18.37
CA ARG A 35 -0.21 4.27 17.84
C ARG A 35 -0.97 2.99 17.60
N LEU A 36 -0.31 1.84 17.41
CA LEU A 36 -0.99 0.56 17.15
C LEU A 36 -1.93 0.19 18.29
N PHE A 37 -1.50 0.39 19.54
CA PHE A 37 -2.34 0.13 20.70
C PHE A 37 -3.48 1.15 20.81
N ALA A 38 -3.22 2.42 20.50
CA ALA A 38 -4.25 3.47 20.49
C ALA A 38 -5.35 3.17 19.45
N LEU A 39 -5.00 2.68 18.27
CA LEU A 39 -5.96 2.26 17.24
C LEU A 39 -6.86 1.13 17.74
N ARG A 40 -6.27 0.09 18.36
CA ARG A 40 -7.05 -0.98 19.00
C ARG A 40 -7.96 -0.44 20.11
N ALA A 41 -7.44 0.42 20.98
CA ALA A 41 -8.19 0.98 22.10
C ALA A 41 -9.39 1.79 21.61
N ALA A 42 -9.26 2.53 20.50
CA ALA A 42 -10.35 3.30 19.91
C ALA A 42 -11.54 2.41 19.50
N VAL A 43 -11.28 1.21 18.98
CA VAL A 43 -12.34 0.24 18.64
C VAL A 43 -12.97 -0.35 19.90
N VAL A 44 -12.13 -0.81 20.84
CA VAL A 44 -12.61 -1.46 22.09
C VAL A 44 -13.47 -0.51 22.93
N THR A 45 -13.13 0.78 22.94
CA THR A 45 -13.85 1.81 23.69
C THR A 45 -15.03 2.43 22.92
N GLY A 46 -15.28 2.01 21.68
CA GLY A 46 -16.34 2.55 20.84
C GLY A 46 -16.11 3.98 20.34
N GLN A 47 -14.87 4.49 20.42
CA GLN A 47 -14.51 5.82 19.93
C GLN A 47 -14.39 5.90 18.41
N ARG A 48 -14.20 4.76 17.73
CA ARG A 48 -14.13 4.68 16.27
C ARG A 48 -14.64 3.33 15.80
N ASP A 49 -15.27 3.30 14.63
CA ASP A 49 -15.69 2.03 14.02
C ASP A 49 -14.49 1.23 13.47
N GLY A 50 -14.76 -0.03 13.13
CA GLY A 50 -13.75 -0.96 12.64
C GLY A 50 -13.19 -0.61 11.26
N ALA A 51 -14.01 -0.05 10.36
CA ALA A 51 -13.60 0.25 8.98
C ALA A 51 -12.68 1.47 8.93
N ALA A 52 -13.03 2.55 9.63
CA ALA A 52 -12.19 3.71 9.82
C ALA A 52 -10.89 3.34 10.54
N THR A 53 -10.93 2.47 11.55
CA THR A 53 -9.71 2.01 12.23
C THR A 53 -8.83 1.15 11.32
N ALA A 54 -9.42 0.28 10.49
CA ALA A 54 -8.68 -0.50 9.50
C ALA A 54 -7.99 0.39 8.47
N ALA A 55 -8.66 1.42 7.97
CA ALA A 55 -8.07 2.39 7.06
C ALA A 55 -6.87 3.13 7.69
N ARG A 56 -7.02 3.58 8.94
CA ARG A 56 -5.92 4.19 9.70
C ARG A 56 -4.74 3.25 9.92
N LEU A 57 -5.02 2.00 10.30
CA LEU A 57 -3.97 1.00 10.49
C LEU A 57 -3.22 0.72 9.19
N SER A 58 -3.95 0.55 8.08
CA SER A 58 -3.35 0.35 6.76
C SER A 58 -2.47 1.53 6.35
N GLY A 59 -2.96 2.77 6.52
CA GLY A 59 -2.20 3.98 6.20
C GLY A 59 -0.93 4.12 7.05
N LEU A 60 -1.01 3.78 8.34
CA LEU A 60 0.14 3.79 9.23
C LEU A 60 1.22 2.79 8.80
N LEU A 61 0.83 1.56 8.46
CA LEU A 61 1.77 0.50 8.06
C LEU A 61 2.42 0.78 6.71
N ILE A 62 1.62 1.13 5.69
CA ILE A 62 2.12 1.45 4.34
C ILE A 62 2.99 2.71 4.40
N GLY A 63 2.55 3.75 5.12
CA GLY A 63 3.33 4.97 5.28
C GLY A 63 4.67 4.71 5.98
N ALA A 64 4.72 3.85 7.00
CA ALA A 64 5.96 3.49 7.69
C ALA A 64 6.93 2.72 6.78
N GLU A 65 6.42 1.80 5.97
CA GLU A 65 7.20 1.10 4.96
C GLU A 65 7.80 2.08 3.95
N ILE A 66 6.98 2.97 3.39
CA ILE A 66 7.42 3.98 2.43
C ILE A 66 8.45 4.93 3.05
N ALA A 67 8.22 5.39 4.28
CA ALA A 67 9.16 6.24 5.03
C ALA A 67 10.52 5.55 5.23
N HIS A 68 10.52 4.22 5.37
CA HIS A 68 11.73 3.43 5.51
C HIS A 68 12.48 3.29 4.18
N ILE A 69 11.79 2.85 3.12
CA ILE A 69 12.43 2.54 1.83
C ILE A 69 12.88 3.79 1.09
N ARG A 70 12.20 4.94 1.25
CA ARG A 70 12.48 6.18 0.49
C ARG A 70 13.92 6.68 0.62
N ARG A 71 14.61 6.33 1.71
CA ARG A 71 16.02 6.71 1.92
C ARG A 71 17.01 5.95 1.04
N SER A 72 16.57 4.83 0.47
CA SER A 72 17.37 3.90 -0.33
C SER A 72 16.82 3.72 -1.74
N LEU A 73 15.81 4.50 -2.13
CA LEU A 73 15.20 4.43 -3.44
C LEU A 73 15.94 5.32 -4.43
N ASP A 74 16.33 4.73 -5.57
CA ASP A 74 16.82 5.43 -6.74
C ASP A 74 15.83 5.23 -7.90
N GLY A 75 15.35 6.33 -8.49
CA GLY A 75 14.49 6.31 -9.67
C GLY A 75 12.99 6.11 -9.41
N VAL A 76 12.29 5.53 -10.39
CA VAL A 76 10.83 5.34 -10.39
C VAL A 76 10.46 3.98 -9.80
N VAL A 77 9.53 3.95 -8.85
CA VAL A 77 9.05 2.72 -8.22
C VAL A 77 8.06 2.00 -9.14
N SER A 78 8.31 0.73 -9.44
CA SER A 78 7.32 -0.14 -10.10
C SER A 78 6.50 -0.88 -9.05
N ILE A 79 5.21 -0.59 -8.97
CA ILE A 79 4.26 -1.24 -8.07
C ILE A 79 3.60 -2.40 -8.82
N ILE A 80 3.66 -3.59 -8.25
CA ILE A 80 3.14 -4.83 -8.86
C ILE A 80 2.37 -5.59 -7.79
N GLY A 81 1.09 -5.86 -8.01
CA GLY A 81 0.25 -6.55 -7.05
C GLY A 81 -1.22 -6.47 -7.37
N ASP A 82 -2.05 -6.84 -6.39
CA ASP A 82 -3.51 -6.68 -6.47
C ASP A 82 -3.88 -5.22 -6.77
N PRO A 83 -4.83 -4.93 -7.68
CA PRO A 83 -5.17 -3.56 -8.07
C PRO A 83 -5.57 -2.65 -6.91
N SER A 84 -6.33 -3.18 -5.94
CA SER A 84 -6.79 -2.39 -4.79
C SER A 84 -5.64 -2.03 -3.86
N LEU A 85 -4.73 -2.97 -3.61
CA LEU A 85 -3.55 -2.73 -2.78
C LEU A 85 -2.52 -1.85 -3.50
N ALA A 86 -2.30 -2.07 -4.80
CA ALA A 86 -1.41 -1.25 -5.61
C ALA A 86 -1.85 0.22 -5.62
N ALA A 87 -3.15 0.49 -5.66
CA ALA A 87 -3.68 1.85 -5.54
C ALA A 87 -3.37 2.50 -4.18
N LEU A 88 -3.40 1.74 -3.07
CA LEU A 88 -3.03 2.25 -1.75
C LEU A 88 -1.53 2.59 -1.66
N TYR A 89 -0.66 1.75 -2.24
CA TYR A 89 0.76 2.06 -2.33
C TYR A 89 1.04 3.26 -3.23
N ALA A 90 0.34 3.39 -4.36
CA ALA A 90 0.43 4.55 -5.24
C ALA A 90 0.10 5.86 -4.50
N ARG A 91 -1.03 5.90 -3.76
CA ARG A 91 -1.39 7.04 -2.90
C ARG A 91 -0.32 7.34 -1.84
N GLY A 92 0.26 6.30 -1.27
CA GLY A 92 1.37 6.42 -0.31
C GLY A 92 2.63 7.04 -0.94
N CYS A 93 2.99 6.57 -2.14
CA CYS A 93 4.10 7.12 -2.92
C CYS A 93 3.86 8.59 -3.30
N ASP A 94 2.63 8.93 -3.72
CA ASP A 94 2.24 10.32 -4.01
C ASP A 94 2.41 11.22 -2.78
N SER A 95 1.97 10.75 -1.61
CA SER A 95 2.12 11.45 -0.33
C SER A 95 3.59 11.64 0.07
N ALA A 96 4.48 10.73 -0.37
CA ALA A 96 5.91 10.79 -0.13
C ALA A 96 6.69 11.55 -1.22
N GLY A 97 6.03 12.02 -2.28
CA GLY A 97 6.67 12.66 -3.44
C GLY A 97 7.52 11.70 -4.30
N ILE A 98 7.18 10.40 -4.29
CA ILE A 98 7.91 9.35 -5.00
C ILE A 98 7.22 9.07 -6.33
N ASN A 99 7.97 9.19 -7.43
CA ASN A 99 7.50 8.80 -8.75
C ASN A 99 7.29 7.28 -8.81
N HIS A 100 6.12 6.87 -9.33
CA HIS A 100 5.77 5.47 -9.40
C HIS A 100 5.04 5.12 -10.70
N THR A 101 4.99 3.83 -11.01
CA THR A 101 4.14 3.25 -12.06
C THR A 101 3.51 1.97 -11.53
N ILE A 102 2.24 1.72 -11.87
CA ILE A 102 1.59 0.43 -11.59
C ILE A 102 1.75 -0.46 -12.82
N LEU A 103 2.23 -1.68 -12.62
CA LEU A 103 2.34 -2.68 -13.67
C LEU A 103 1.27 -3.76 -13.48
N ASP A 104 0.77 -4.29 -14.60
CA ASP A 104 -0.17 -5.42 -14.59
C ASP A 104 0.52 -6.68 -14.05
N ALA A 105 0.07 -7.16 -12.90
CA ALA A 105 0.71 -8.24 -12.18
C ALA A 105 0.68 -9.57 -12.95
N GLU A 106 -0.40 -9.83 -13.68
CA GLU A 106 -0.54 -11.05 -14.50
C GLU A 106 0.45 -11.03 -15.66
N ALA A 107 0.49 -9.95 -16.45
CA ALA A 107 1.40 -9.78 -17.56
C ALA A 107 2.88 -9.84 -17.12
N VAL A 108 3.24 -9.19 -16.00
CA VAL A 108 4.58 -9.28 -15.44
C VAL A 108 4.92 -10.72 -15.04
N THR A 109 3.99 -11.43 -14.41
CA THR A 109 4.20 -12.82 -13.99
C THR A 109 4.42 -13.74 -15.20
N ILE A 110 3.59 -13.61 -16.24
CA ILE A 110 3.71 -14.39 -17.49
C ILE A 110 5.05 -14.09 -18.17
N ALA A 111 5.43 -12.81 -18.28
CA ALA A 111 6.70 -12.42 -18.88
C ALA A 111 7.91 -12.98 -18.11
N GLY A 112 7.85 -12.95 -16.78
CA GLY A 112 8.87 -13.51 -15.89
C GLY A 112 9.01 -15.02 -16.05
N LEU A 113 7.90 -15.76 -16.01
CA LEU A 113 7.88 -17.21 -16.22
C LEU A 113 8.40 -17.59 -17.61
N GLY A 114 7.97 -16.88 -18.65
CA GLY A 114 8.47 -17.11 -20.03
C GLY A 114 9.97 -16.86 -20.15
N SER A 115 10.51 -15.84 -19.47
CA SER A 115 11.96 -15.59 -19.40
C SER A 115 12.70 -16.71 -18.69
N ALA A 116 12.20 -17.18 -17.54
CA ALA A 116 12.79 -18.29 -16.81
C ALA A 116 12.81 -19.59 -17.64
N ALA A 117 11.71 -19.90 -18.33
CA ALA A 117 11.61 -21.08 -19.18
C ALA A 117 12.63 -21.08 -20.32
N ARG A 118 12.82 -19.94 -21.02
CA ARG A 118 13.86 -19.80 -22.05
C ARG A 118 15.25 -20.03 -21.50
N ARG A 119 15.57 -19.43 -20.34
CA ARG A 119 16.87 -19.61 -19.69
C ARG A 119 17.15 -21.07 -19.34
N LEU A 120 16.14 -21.83 -18.93
CA LEU A 120 16.27 -23.26 -18.64
C LEU A 120 16.46 -24.10 -19.90
N ALA A 121 15.78 -23.74 -21.00
CA ALA A 121 15.95 -24.42 -22.29
C ALA A 121 17.36 -24.23 -22.88
N ASP A 122 18.02 -23.12 -22.56
CA ASP A 122 19.38 -22.81 -22.99
C ASP A 122 20.46 -23.47 -22.10
N ILE A 123 20.10 -24.11 -20.97
CA ILE A 123 21.05 -24.87 -20.16
C ILE A 123 21.39 -26.16 -20.92
N PRO A 124 22.67 -26.42 -21.27
CA PRO A 124 23.05 -27.66 -21.93
C PRO A 124 22.72 -28.83 -21.02
N THR A 125 21.74 -29.64 -21.40
CA THR A 125 21.49 -30.92 -20.78
C THR A 125 22.66 -31.83 -21.15
N GLY A 126 23.60 -32.02 -20.23
CA GLY A 126 24.72 -32.92 -20.42
C GLY A 126 24.23 -34.34 -20.67
N THR A 127 24.29 -34.76 -21.93
CA THR A 127 24.37 -36.15 -22.39
C THR A 127 25.76 -36.40 -22.94
#